data_AF-Q5C756-F1
#
_entry.id   AF-Q5C756-F1
#
_cell.length_a   1.000
_cell.length_b   1.000
_cell.length_c   1.000
_cell.angle_alpha   90.00
_cell.angle_beta   90.00
_cell.angle_gamma   90.00
#
_symmetry.space_group_name_H-M   'P 1'
#
loop_
_entity.id
_entity.type
_entity.pdbx_description
1 polymer ?
#
loop_
_entity_poly.entity_id
_entity_poly.type
_entity_poly.pdbx_seq_one_letter_code
_entity_poly.pdbx_strand_id
1 'polypeptide(L)'
;RILLLFALQMSSPKRRCFRPRHESESSTDDENVEVKNDDESSGLEEYEKEELTRQNDLKERDAFVKRLVDRDQNKGSFRSASTHEEALRKITTGEISREEMIAELRKDSRRTYLRKRQSDKLADLEAEIQDEELFFDNEELTESEKAELLYKKTILAVAKSHQQAGELESVFRYYIPTEDKRPEDREPKESEGKVNDE
;
A
#
# COMPACT_ATOMS: atom_id res chain seq x y z
N ARG A 1 -23.83 3.36 41.47
CA ARG A 1 -23.66 1.92 41.19
C ARG A 1 -24.74 1.52 40.20
N ILE A 2 -24.44 1.54 38.90
CA ILE A 2 -25.34 1.06 37.85
C ILE A 2 -24.51 0.05 37.04
N LEU A 3 -24.84 -1.23 37.19
CA LEU A 3 -24.26 -2.33 36.44
C LEU A 3 -25.01 -2.43 35.11
N LEU A 4 -24.32 -2.15 33.99
CA LEU A 4 -24.79 -2.51 32.66
C LEU A 4 -24.12 -3.84 32.28
N LEU A 5 -24.89 -4.93 32.37
CA LEU A 5 -24.56 -6.21 31.75
C LEU A 5 -24.65 -6.04 30.22
N PHE A 6 -23.51 -6.05 29.53
CA PHE A 6 -23.46 -6.22 28.08
C PHE A 6 -23.19 -7.70 27.78
N ALA A 7 -24.18 -8.38 27.21
CA ALA A 7 -24.08 -9.75 26.75
C ALA A 7 -23.07 -9.85 25.59
N LEU A 8 -22.05 -10.70 25.76
CA LEU A 8 -21.15 -11.08 24.68
C LEU A 8 -21.87 -12.05 23.74
N GLN A 9 -22.38 -11.56 22.62
CA GLN A 9 -22.86 -12.41 21.54
C GLN A 9 -21.65 -12.90 20.74
N MET A 10 -21.13 -14.06 21.13
CA MET A 10 -20.04 -14.74 20.44
C MET A 10 -20.48 -15.12 19.02
N SER A 11 -19.98 -14.38 18.02
CA SER A 11 -20.08 -14.76 16.61
C SER A 11 -19.22 -16.00 16.38
N SER A 12 -19.85 -17.11 16.00
CA SER A 12 -19.15 -18.36 15.73
C SER A 12 -18.29 -18.26 14.47
N PRO A 13 -17.06 -18.82 14.46
CA PRO A 13 -16.16 -18.68 13.34
C PRO A 13 -16.69 -19.44 12.11
N LYS A 14 -16.92 -18.72 11.00
CA LYS A 14 -17.29 -19.31 9.71
C LYS A 14 -16.20 -20.31 9.29
N ARG A 15 -16.56 -21.59 9.21
CA ARG A 15 -15.68 -22.64 8.68
C ARG A 15 -15.43 -22.35 7.20
N ARG A 16 -14.17 -22.30 6.79
CA ARG A 16 -13.78 -22.19 5.39
C ARG A 16 -14.12 -23.52 4.70
N CYS A 17 -14.99 -23.48 3.69
CA CYS A 17 -15.27 -24.65 2.86
C CYS A 17 -14.07 -24.88 1.93
N PHE A 18 -13.14 -25.74 2.33
CA PHE A 18 -12.16 -26.30 1.40
C PHE A 18 -12.89 -27.31 0.51
N ARG A 19 -12.80 -27.13 -0.81
CA ARG A 19 -13.24 -28.18 -1.74
C ARG A 19 -12.36 -29.42 -1.51
N PRO A 20 -12.93 -30.64 -1.40
CA PRO A 20 -12.12 -31.85 -1.34
C PRO A 20 -11.29 -31.97 -2.61
N ARG A 21 -10.00 -32.29 -2.46
CA ARG A 21 -9.06 -32.52 -3.56
C ARG A 21 -9.45 -33.84 -4.23
N HIS A 22 -9.64 -33.82 -5.54
CA HIS A 22 -9.79 -35.04 -6.32
C HIS A 22 -8.46 -35.79 -6.27
N GLU A 23 -8.48 -37.04 -5.82
CA GLU A 23 -7.31 -37.91 -5.95
C GLU A 23 -7.11 -38.16 -7.45
N SER A 24 -5.96 -37.76 -7.96
CA SER A 24 -5.51 -38.12 -9.29
C SER A 24 -4.90 -39.52 -9.18
N GLU A 25 -5.57 -40.47 -9.83
CA GLU A 25 -5.10 -41.84 -10.00
C GLU A 25 -3.78 -41.80 -10.79
N SER A 26 -2.68 -42.07 -10.09
CA SER A 26 -1.37 -42.29 -10.68
C SER A 26 -1.40 -43.64 -11.38
N SER A 27 -1.69 -43.64 -12.67
CA SER A 27 -1.55 -44.81 -13.55
C SER A 27 -0.06 -45.13 -13.69
N THR A 28 0.41 -46.11 -12.93
CA THR A 28 1.73 -46.73 -13.13
C THR A 28 1.57 -47.74 -14.25
N ASP A 29 1.91 -47.35 -15.47
CA ASP A 29 2.13 -48.29 -16.57
C ASP A 29 3.51 -48.94 -16.35
N ASP A 30 3.48 -50.18 -15.86
CA ASP A 30 4.64 -51.05 -15.66
C ASP A 30 5.01 -51.69 -17.02
N GLU A 31 5.81 -50.98 -17.80
CA GLU A 31 6.43 -51.54 -19.02
C GLU A 31 7.71 -52.28 -18.63
N ASN A 32 7.61 -53.61 -18.65
CA ASN A 32 8.68 -54.57 -18.42
C ASN A 32 9.75 -54.45 -19.52
N VAL A 33 10.92 -53.87 -19.20
CA VAL A 33 12.08 -53.84 -20.09
C VAL A 33 13.10 -54.90 -19.64
N GLU A 34 13.28 -55.91 -20.49
CA GLU A 34 14.28 -56.96 -20.32
C GLU A 34 15.70 -56.38 -20.32
N VAL A 35 16.44 -56.69 -19.26
CA VAL A 35 17.86 -56.36 -19.08
C VAL A 35 18.71 -57.18 -20.05
N LYS A 36 19.46 -56.50 -20.92
CA LYS A 36 20.66 -57.04 -21.57
C LYS A 36 21.88 -56.25 -21.11
N ASN A 37 22.84 -57.00 -20.58
CA ASN A 37 24.10 -56.50 -20.04
C ASN A 37 24.99 -55.92 -21.15
N ASP A 38 25.68 -54.83 -20.80
CA ASP A 38 27.01 -54.36 -21.23
C ASP A 38 26.97 -52.84 -21.47
N ASP A 39 27.21 -52.01 -20.44
CA ASP A 39 27.79 -50.64 -20.60
C ASP A 39 27.90 -49.90 -19.26
N GLU A 40 29.12 -49.71 -18.77
CA GLU A 40 29.48 -48.74 -17.70
C GLU A 40 29.09 -47.28 -18.05
N SER A 41 28.69 -47.02 -19.30
CA SER A 41 28.15 -45.73 -19.76
C SER A 41 26.68 -45.50 -19.38
N SER A 42 25.90 -46.55 -19.09
CA SER A 42 24.45 -46.48 -18.85
C SER A 42 24.12 -45.91 -17.45
N GLY A 43 24.85 -46.34 -16.41
CA GLY A 43 24.64 -45.84 -15.05
C GLY A 43 25.08 -44.40 -14.83
N LEU A 44 26.06 -43.92 -15.63
CA LEU A 44 26.47 -42.51 -15.63
C LEU A 44 25.37 -41.63 -16.25
N GLU A 45 24.73 -42.11 -17.32
CA GLU A 45 23.64 -41.41 -18.00
C GLU A 45 22.36 -41.38 -17.13
N GLU A 46 22.08 -42.43 -16.38
CA GLU A 46 21.00 -42.48 -15.39
C GLU A 46 21.24 -41.49 -14.24
N TYR A 47 22.46 -41.44 -13.71
CA TYR A 47 22.88 -40.46 -12.70
C TYR A 47 22.78 -39.01 -13.21
N GLU A 48 23.16 -38.76 -14.46
CA GLU A 48 23.00 -37.44 -15.09
C GLU A 48 21.52 -37.03 -15.22
N LYS A 49 20.63 -37.99 -15.52
CA LYS A 49 19.17 -37.75 -15.56
C LYS A 49 18.62 -37.42 -14.17
N GLU A 50 19.04 -38.13 -13.13
CA GLU A 50 18.65 -37.87 -11.74
C GLU A 50 19.15 -36.52 -11.23
N GLU A 51 20.37 -36.12 -11.58
CA GLU A 51 20.88 -34.82 -11.17
C GLU A 51 20.18 -33.67 -11.93
N LEU A 52 19.78 -33.90 -13.18
CA LEU A 52 18.95 -32.96 -13.94
C LEU A 52 17.55 -32.76 -13.32
N THR A 53 16.90 -33.83 -12.86
CA THR A 53 15.59 -33.70 -12.19
C THR A 53 15.72 -32.92 -10.89
N ARG A 54 16.74 -33.22 -10.08
CA ARG A 54 17.05 -32.46 -8.86
C ARG A 54 17.31 -30.97 -9.15
N GLN A 55 18.07 -30.66 -10.19
CA GLN A 55 18.33 -29.28 -10.59
C GLN A 55 17.06 -28.58 -11.08
N ASN A 56 16.18 -29.28 -11.79
CA ASN A 56 14.91 -28.74 -12.25
C ASN A 56 13.99 -28.41 -11.07
N ASP A 57 13.87 -29.29 -10.07
CA ASP A 57 13.09 -29.03 -8.85
C ASP A 57 13.61 -27.78 -8.10
N LEU A 58 14.94 -27.64 -7.99
CA LEU A 58 15.54 -26.44 -7.39
C LEU A 58 15.23 -25.18 -8.20
N LYS A 59 15.36 -25.24 -9.54
CA LYS A 59 15.04 -24.13 -10.44
C LYS A 59 13.57 -23.74 -10.36
N GLU A 60 12.66 -24.70 -10.31
CA GLU A 60 11.22 -24.47 -10.19
C GLU A 60 10.87 -23.82 -8.85
N ARG A 61 11.47 -24.31 -7.76
CA ARG A 61 11.32 -23.70 -6.43
C ARG A 61 11.80 -22.26 -6.42
N ASP A 62 12.99 -22.01 -6.95
CA ASP A 62 13.57 -20.67 -6.98
C ASP A 62 12.80 -19.74 -7.93
N ALA A 63 12.31 -20.25 -9.07
CA ALA A 63 11.42 -19.52 -9.98
C ALA A 63 10.07 -19.16 -9.33
N PHE A 64 9.52 -20.06 -8.51
CA PHE A 64 8.31 -19.80 -7.74
C PHE A 64 8.52 -18.71 -6.69
N VAL A 65 9.65 -18.74 -5.97
CA VAL A 65 10.01 -17.66 -5.02
C VAL A 65 10.15 -16.34 -5.77
N LYS A 66 10.84 -16.29 -6.91
CA LYS A 66 10.92 -15.08 -7.76
C LYS A 66 9.53 -14.58 -8.14
N ARG A 67 8.64 -15.46 -8.62
CA ARG A 67 7.27 -15.09 -8.98
C ARG A 67 6.46 -14.54 -7.79
N LEU A 68 6.69 -15.06 -6.59
CA LEU A 68 6.06 -14.57 -5.37
C LEU A 68 6.60 -13.18 -5.02
N VAL A 69 7.92 -13.01 -5.03
CA VAL A 69 8.59 -11.73 -4.80
C VAL A 69 8.15 -10.69 -5.83
N ASP A 70 8.15 -11.01 -7.12
CA ASP A 70 7.72 -10.11 -8.19
C ASP A 70 6.24 -9.72 -8.04
N ARG A 71 5.37 -10.68 -7.65
CA ARG A 71 3.97 -10.40 -7.35
C ARG A 71 3.83 -9.47 -6.16
N ASP A 72 4.61 -9.67 -5.11
CA ASP A 72 4.58 -8.84 -3.92
C ASP A 72 5.22 -7.47 -4.15
N GLN A 73 6.23 -7.35 -5.02
CA GLN A 73 6.77 -6.07 -5.48
C GLN A 73 5.74 -5.32 -6.32
N ASN A 74 5.11 -5.99 -7.27
CA ASN A 74 4.09 -5.41 -8.14
C ASN A 74 2.80 -5.05 -7.38
N LYS A 75 2.45 -5.79 -6.31
CA LYS A 75 1.31 -5.48 -5.43
C LYS A 75 1.65 -4.55 -4.27
N GLY A 76 2.93 -4.44 -3.90
CA GLY A 76 3.35 -4.01 -2.56
C GLY A 76 4.56 -3.07 -2.48
N SER A 77 5.05 -2.53 -3.61
CA SER A 77 6.05 -1.45 -3.56
C SER A 77 5.50 -0.13 -3.01
N PHE A 78 4.17 0.03 -2.94
CA PHE A 78 3.60 1.34 -2.62
C PHE A 78 3.64 1.79 -1.15
N ARG A 79 3.96 0.94 -0.16
CA ARG A 79 4.02 1.38 1.24
C ARG A 79 5.04 0.60 2.09
N SER A 80 6.17 1.25 2.37
CA SER A 80 6.79 1.27 3.71
C SER A 80 7.47 -0.01 4.24
N ALA A 81 8.07 -0.85 3.38
CA ALA A 81 8.87 -1.99 3.83
C ALA A 81 10.07 -1.56 4.71
N SER A 82 10.78 -0.50 4.32
CA SER A 82 11.93 0.02 5.11
C SER A 82 11.49 0.52 6.50
N THR A 83 10.39 1.25 6.61
CA THR A 83 9.94 1.76 7.92
C THR A 83 9.46 0.65 8.84
N HIS A 84 8.86 -0.41 8.29
CA HIS A 84 8.43 -1.56 9.08
C HIS A 84 9.64 -2.34 9.60
N GLU A 85 10.63 -2.58 8.75
CA GLU A 85 11.87 -3.27 9.13
C GLU A 85 12.67 -2.48 10.16
N GLU A 86 12.80 -1.17 9.99
CA GLU A 86 13.44 -0.29 10.97
C GLU A 86 12.70 -0.28 12.31
N ALA A 87 11.36 -0.24 12.28
CA ALA A 87 10.54 -0.27 13.49
C ALA A 87 10.66 -1.64 14.21
N LEU A 88 10.69 -2.75 13.47
CA LEU A 88 10.97 -4.06 14.03
C LEU A 88 12.38 -4.11 14.64
N ARG A 89 13.38 -3.53 13.97
CA ARG A 89 14.74 -3.46 14.51
C ARG A 89 14.77 -2.72 15.86
N LYS A 90 14.04 -1.60 16.00
CA LYS A 90 13.93 -0.86 17.27
C LYS A 90 13.24 -1.62 18.40
N ILE A 91 12.22 -2.44 18.10
CA ILE A 91 11.67 -3.38 19.11
C ILE A 91 12.73 -4.40 19.50
N THR A 92 13.40 -5.00 18.50
CA THR A 92 14.36 -6.07 18.78
C THR A 92 15.59 -5.60 19.54
N THR A 93 16.00 -4.34 19.37
CA THR A 93 17.07 -3.71 20.16
C THR A 93 16.59 -3.25 21.55
N GLY A 94 15.28 -3.23 21.80
CA GLY A 94 14.70 -2.87 23.09
C GLY A 94 14.64 -1.36 23.37
N GLU A 95 14.87 -0.53 22.35
CA GLU A 95 14.88 0.94 22.48
C GLU A 95 13.51 1.54 22.76
N ILE A 96 12.45 0.90 22.24
CA ILE A 96 11.07 1.40 22.32
C ILE A 96 10.15 0.22 22.65
N SER A 97 9.21 0.42 23.58
CA SER A 97 8.20 -0.60 23.85
C SER A 97 7.28 -0.79 22.63
N ARG A 98 6.76 -2.01 22.46
CA ARG A 98 5.81 -2.29 21.37
C ARG A 98 4.60 -1.36 21.39
N GLU A 99 4.15 -0.95 22.59
CA GLU A 99 2.98 -0.08 22.77
C GLU A 99 3.25 1.35 22.30
N GLU A 100 4.41 1.90 22.64
CA GLU A 100 4.85 3.23 22.21
C GLU A 100 5.00 3.29 20.68
N MET A 101 5.63 2.27 20.07
CA MET A 101 5.77 2.22 18.62
C MET A 101 4.42 2.20 17.91
N ILE A 102 3.46 1.39 18.39
CA ILE A 102 2.11 1.39 17.82
C ILE A 102 1.45 2.77 17.96
N ALA A 103 1.65 3.47 19.08
CA ALA A 103 1.10 4.82 19.27
C ALA A 103 1.69 5.84 18.29
N GLU A 104 3.00 5.77 18.00
CA GLU A 104 3.65 6.61 16.98
C GLU A 104 3.11 6.29 15.58
N LEU A 105 3.04 5.02 15.21
CA LEU A 105 2.47 4.59 13.93
C LEU A 105 1.02 5.07 13.75
N ARG A 106 0.21 5.09 14.82
CA ARG A 106 -1.14 5.68 14.79
C ARG A 106 -1.11 7.18 14.51
N LYS A 107 -0.20 7.92 15.14
CA LYS A 107 -0.06 9.38 14.92
C LYS A 107 0.31 9.66 13.46
N ASP A 108 1.24 8.92 12.90
CA ASP A 108 1.70 9.11 11.52
C ASP A 108 0.63 8.68 10.52
N SER A 109 0.00 7.54 10.74
CA SER A 109 -1.17 7.13 9.97
C SER A 109 -2.26 8.20 9.98
N ARG A 110 -2.61 8.75 11.16
CA ARG A 110 -3.62 9.81 11.27
C ARG A 110 -3.21 11.08 10.51
N ARG A 111 -1.96 11.53 10.63
CA ARG A 111 -1.45 12.71 9.90
C ARG A 111 -1.55 12.51 8.38
N THR A 112 -1.15 11.34 7.89
CA THR A 112 -1.22 11.02 6.46
C THR A 112 -2.66 10.93 5.96
N TYR A 113 -3.55 10.31 6.74
CA TYR A 113 -4.97 10.24 6.42
C TYR A 113 -5.61 11.63 6.36
N LEU A 114 -5.35 12.50 7.34
CA LEU A 114 -5.93 13.84 7.34
C LEU A 114 -5.48 14.66 6.13
N ARG A 115 -4.21 14.55 5.72
CA ARG A 115 -3.71 15.21 4.51
C ARG A 115 -4.44 14.73 3.24
N LYS A 116 -4.59 13.41 3.07
CA LYS A 116 -5.36 12.83 1.96
C LYS A 116 -6.83 13.23 2.01
N ARG A 117 -7.44 13.13 3.19
CA ARG A 117 -8.84 13.47 3.39
C ARG A 117 -9.13 14.93 3.06
N GLN A 118 -8.19 15.82 3.39
CA GLN A 118 -8.29 17.23 3.01
C GLN A 118 -8.25 17.41 1.49
N SER A 119 -7.32 16.77 0.78
CA SER A 119 -7.27 16.85 -0.69
C SER A 119 -8.50 16.25 -1.35
N ASP A 120 -8.95 15.09 -0.89
CA ASP A 120 -10.13 14.41 -1.44
C ASP A 120 -11.38 15.29 -1.25
N LYS A 121 -11.55 15.91 -0.08
CA LYS A 121 -12.72 16.76 0.20
C LYS A 121 -12.73 18.07 -0.59
N LEU A 122 -11.56 18.61 -0.91
CA LEU A 122 -11.46 19.79 -1.78
C LEU A 122 -11.77 19.42 -3.23
N ALA A 123 -11.27 18.28 -3.70
CA ALA A 123 -11.59 17.77 -5.03
C ALA A 123 -13.10 17.45 -5.17
N ASP A 124 -13.71 16.84 -4.16
CA ASP A 124 -15.16 16.60 -4.14
C ASP A 124 -15.95 17.94 -4.26
N LEU A 125 -15.55 18.98 -3.52
CA LEU A 125 -16.21 20.29 -3.54
C LEU A 125 -16.00 21.01 -4.89
N GLU A 126 -14.81 20.88 -5.48
CA GLU A 126 -14.51 21.40 -6.81
C GLU A 126 -15.37 20.74 -7.88
N ALA A 127 -15.48 19.41 -7.84
CA ALA A 127 -16.32 18.65 -8.76
C ALA A 127 -17.80 19.01 -8.61
N GLU A 128 -18.30 19.15 -7.38
CA GLU A 128 -19.69 19.56 -7.13
C GLU A 128 -20.00 20.94 -7.73
N ILE A 129 -19.07 21.92 -7.60
CA ILE A 129 -19.24 23.24 -8.21
C ILE A 129 -19.19 23.14 -9.74
N GLN A 130 -18.27 22.34 -10.30
CA GLN A 130 -18.15 22.17 -11.75
C GLN A 130 -19.39 21.51 -12.35
N ASP A 131 -19.94 20.51 -11.69
CA ASP A 131 -21.17 19.85 -12.12
C ASP A 131 -22.36 20.83 -12.11
N GLU A 132 -22.47 21.67 -11.07
CA GLU A 132 -23.51 22.70 -10.99
C GLU A 132 -23.41 23.74 -12.10
N GLU A 133 -22.20 24.20 -12.40
CA GLU A 133 -21.97 25.11 -13.52
C GLU A 133 -22.34 24.41 -14.84
N LEU A 134 -21.72 23.28 -15.14
CA LEU A 134 -21.90 22.58 -16.40
C LEU A 134 -23.36 22.19 -16.68
N PHE A 135 -24.09 21.68 -15.68
CA PHE A 135 -25.47 21.22 -15.87
C PHE A 135 -26.49 22.36 -15.92
N PHE A 136 -26.26 23.45 -15.18
CA PHE A 136 -27.24 24.54 -15.04
C PHE A 136 -26.84 25.84 -15.76
N ASP A 137 -25.75 25.85 -16.55
CA ASP A 137 -25.31 27.02 -17.32
C ASP A 137 -26.40 27.64 -18.23
N ASN A 138 -27.33 26.82 -18.71
CA ASN A 138 -28.40 27.25 -19.63
C ASN A 138 -29.74 27.51 -18.92
N GLU A 139 -29.84 27.32 -17.60
CA GLU A 139 -31.06 27.46 -16.83
C GLU A 139 -31.05 28.72 -15.95
N GLU A 140 -32.22 29.30 -15.71
CA GLU A 140 -32.36 30.43 -14.79
C GLU A 140 -32.40 29.95 -13.34
N LEU A 141 -31.24 29.97 -12.67
CA LEU A 141 -31.15 29.64 -11.25
C LEU A 141 -31.95 30.61 -10.36
N THR A 142 -32.60 30.07 -9.33
CA THR A 142 -33.27 30.84 -8.28
C THR A 142 -32.27 31.63 -7.44
N GLU A 143 -32.75 32.64 -6.70
CA GLU A 143 -31.88 33.45 -5.83
C GLU A 143 -31.20 32.61 -4.74
N SER A 144 -31.90 31.61 -4.20
CA SER A 144 -31.35 30.67 -3.21
C SER A 144 -30.22 29.82 -3.79
N GLU A 145 -30.42 29.23 -4.97
CA GLU A 145 -29.42 28.38 -5.62
C GLU A 145 -28.17 29.19 -5.99
N LYS A 146 -28.35 30.43 -6.48
CA LYS A 146 -27.23 31.35 -6.72
C LYS A 146 -26.45 31.64 -5.44
N ALA A 147 -27.14 31.88 -4.33
CA ALA A 147 -26.49 32.14 -3.05
C ALA A 147 -25.72 30.90 -2.53
N GLU A 148 -26.28 29.70 -2.71
CA GLU A 148 -25.62 28.44 -2.35
C GLU A 148 -24.37 28.17 -3.19
N LEU A 149 -24.45 28.35 -4.51
CA LEU A 149 -23.32 28.19 -5.43
C LEU A 149 -22.20 29.19 -5.09
N LEU A 150 -22.55 30.45 -4.84
CA LEU A 150 -21.60 31.47 -4.38
C LEU A 150 -20.97 31.07 -3.04
N TYR A 151 -21.75 30.56 -2.10
CA TYR A 151 -21.23 30.10 -0.81
C TYR A 151 -20.20 28.97 -0.98
N LYS A 152 -20.50 27.95 -1.80
CA LYS A 152 -19.56 26.86 -2.12
C LYS A 152 -18.26 27.38 -2.73
N LYS A 153 -18.34 28.30 -3.70
CA LYS A 153 -17.17 28.97 -4.29
C LYS A 153 -16.34 29.72 -3.27
N THR A 154 -16.98 30.46 -2.35
CA THR A 154 -16.25 31.19 -1.30
C THR A 154 -15.54 30.25 -0.34
N ILE A 155 -16.16 29.13 0.05
CA ILE A 155 -15.51 28.12 0.90
C ILE A 155 -14.27 27.56 0.21
N LEU A 156 -14.39 27.18 -1.06
CA LEU A 156 -13.27 26.67 -1.85
C LEU A 156 -12.13 27.69 -1.88
N ALA A 157 -12.42 28.96 -2.18
CA ALA A 157 -11.41 30.03 -2.23
C ALA A 157 -10.72 30.25 -0.88
N VAL A 158 -11.48 30.28 0.22
CA VAL A 158 -10.94 30.38 1.58
C VAL A 158 -10.05 29.18 1.91
N ALA A 159 -10.46 27.96 1.54
CA ALA A 159 -9.68 26.77 1.80
C ALA A 159 -8.36 26.73 1.01
N LYS A 160 -8.39 27.11 -0.28
CA LYS A 160 -7.18 27.21 -1.12
C LYS A 160 -6.21 28.28 -0.62
N SER A 161 -6.72 29.47 -0.29
CA SER A 161 -5.88 30.54 0.26
C SER A 161 -5.24 30.16 1.59
N HIS A 162 -5.96 29.42 2.46
CA HIS A 162 -5.38 28.89 3.69
C HIS A 162 -4.24 27.88 3.43
N GLN A 163 -4.36 27.00 2.43
CA GLN A 163 -3.28 26.09 2.05
C GLN A 163 -2.04 26.85 1.57
N GLN A 164 -2.24 27.81 0.66
CA GLN A 164 -1.16 28.66 0.14
C GLN A 164 -0.49 29.48 1.26
N ALA A 165 -1.26 30.06 2.18
CA ALA A 165 -0.72 30.78 3.32
C ALA A 165 0.15 29.89 4.22
N GLY A 166 -0.28 28.65 4.48
CA GLY A 166 0.50 27.68 5.25
C GLY A 166 1.82 27.29 4.58
N GLU A 167 1.84 27.19 3.26
CA GLU A 167 3.05 26.95 2.46
C GLU A 167 4.02 28.14 2.56
N LEU A 168 3.52 29.37 2.38
CA LEU A 168 4.31 30.59 2.54
C LEU A 168 4.88 30.73 3.96
N GLU A 169 4.06 30.52 4.99
CA GLU A 169 4.53 30.51 6.40
C GLU A 169 5.64 29.49 6.64
N SER A 170 5.57 28.32 5.99
CA SER A 170 6.60 27.28 6.14
C SER A 170 7.97 27.71 5.61
N VAL A 171 8.00 28.54 4.56
CA VAL A 171 9.23 29.13 4.01
C VAL A 171 9.86 30.08 5.02
N PHE A 172 9.06 30.95 5.66
CA PHE A 172 9.56 31.98 6.58
C PHE A 172 9.88 31.51 8.01
N ARG A 173 9.56 30.27 8.39
CA ARG A 173 9.87 29.74 9.72
C ARG A 173 11.38 29.64 9.97
N TYR A 174 11.82 30.08 11.15
CA TYR A 174 13.21 29.98 11.62
C TYR A 174 13.69 28.53 11.58
N TYR A 175 14.85 28.32 10.98
CA TYR A 175 15.49 27.01 10.88
C TYR A 175 16.57 26.90 11.95
N ILE A 176 16.45 25.91 12.84
CA ILE A 176 17.52 25.55 13.77
C ILE A 176 18.52 24.67 13.02
N PRO A 177 19.78 25.11 12.85
CA PRO A 177 20.78 24.29 12.17
C PRO A 177 21.01 22.98 12.91
N THR A 178 21.07 21.88 12.16
CA THR A 178 21.46 20.55 12.66
C THR A 178 22.91 20.26 12.27
N GLU A 179 23.58 19.29 12.91
CA GLU A 179 25.00 19.00 12.66
C GLU A 179 25.33 18.80 11.16
N ASP A 180 24.40 18.21 10.42
CA ASP A 180 24.57 17.90 8.99
C ASP A 180 24.15 19.02 8.03
N LYS A 181 23.47 20.08 8.50
CA LYS A 181 22.80 21.06 7.61
C LYS A 181 22.89 22.49 8.13
N ARG A 182 23.51 23.35 7.34
CA ARG A 182 23.59 24.80 7.62
C ARG A 182 22.38 25.50 7.02
N PRO A 183 21.99 26.68 7.55
CA PRO A 183 20.83 27.42 7.03
C PRO A 183 21.02 27.86 5.57
N GLU A 184 22.26 28.01 5.11
CA GLU A 184 22.62 28.32 3.71
C GLU A 184 22.34 27.15 2.75
N ASP A 185 22.38 25.91 3.25
CA ASP A 185 22.11 24.69 2.46
C ASP A 185 20.60 24.41 2.30
N ARG A 186 19.74 25.26 2.88
CA ARG A 186 18.29 25.13 2.76
C ARG A 186 17.86 25.63 1.40
N GLU A 187 17.80 24.72 0.44
CA GLU A 187 17.06 24.97 -0.80
C GLU A 187 15.62 25.38 -0.44
N PRO A 188 15.11 26.52 -0.94
CA PRO A 188 13.69 26.80 -0.85
C PRO A 188 13.00 25.59 -1.47
N LYS A 189 12.13 24.92 -0.70
CA LYS A 189 11.31 23.87 -1.30
C LYS A 189 10.48 24.55 -2.36
N GLU A 190 10.86 24.36 -3.62
CA GLU A 190 10.04 24.75 -4.75
C GLU A 190 8.67 24.15 -4.46
N SER A 191 7.65 25.01 -4.40
CA SER A 191 6.28 24.54 -4.37
C SER A 191 6.16 23.62 -5.57
N GLU A 192 6.00 22.31 -5.35
CA GLU A 192 5.67 21.37 -6.43
C GLU A 192 4.30 21.80 -6.96
N GLY A 193 4.31 22.78 -7.85
CA GLY A 193 3.21 23.13 -8.69
C GLY A 193 2.98 21.89 -9.52
N LYS A 194 1.96 21.12 -9.15
CA LYS A 194 1.40 20.13 -10.05
C LYS A 194 0.98 20.91 -11.29
N VAL A 195 1.85 20.89 -12.30
CA VAL A 195 1.47 21.15 -13.68
C VAL A 195 0.44 20.05 -13.96
N ASN A 196 -0.83 20.43 -13.94
CA ASN A 196 -1.88 19.56 -14.42
C ASN A 196 -1.66 19.51 -15.94
N ASP A 197 -0.98 18.48 -16.42
CA ASP A 197 -0.94 18.16 -17.84
C ASP A 197 -2.39 17.84 -18.27
N GLU A 198 -2.81 18.52 -19.33
CA GLU A 198 -4.16 18.57 -19.92
C GLU A 198 -4.80 17.22 -20.23
#